data_AF-A0A1V5YB29-F1
#
_entry.id   AF-A0A1V5YB29-F1
#
_cell.length_a   1.000
_cell.length_b   1.000
_cell.length_c   1.000
_cell.angle_alpha   90.00
_cell.angle_beta   90.00
_cell.angle_gamma   90.00
#
_symmetry.space_group_name_H-M   'P 1'
#
loop_
_entity.id
_entity.type
_entity.pdbx_description
1 polymer ?
#
loop_
_entity_poly.entity_id
_entity_poly.type
_entity_poly.pdbx_seq_one_letter_code
_entity_poly.pdbx_strand_id
1 'polypeptide(L)'
;MNEIDMNAAREFVYAKLRGMGDYSFIKGEDMSNIVNELIRIDSVYMEQIEKADDGLYDDDAAYELLFEGLRTAFPPYKMWAMRLTEDYMDAIEQYLDDAGAIEWE
;
A
#
# COMPACT_ATOMS: atom_id res chain seq x y z
N MET A 1 4.94 16.89 12.88
CA MET A 1 4.37 15.79 12.08
C MET A 1 2.88 15.79 12.31
N ASN A 2 2.10 15.94 11.24
CA ASN A 2 0.69 15.56 11.31
C ASN A 2 0.65 14.04 11.52
N GLU A 3 -0.17 13.58 12.45
CA GLU A 3 -0.47 12.16 12.58
C GLU A 3 -1.15 11.70 11.29
N ILE A 4 -0.60 10.66 10.64
CA ILE A 4 -1.13 10.15 9.38
C ILE A 4 -2.45 9.45 9.66
N ASP A 5 -3.54 9.94 9.07
CA ASP A 5 -4.85 9.29 9.17
C ASP A 5 -4.86 8.05 8.26
N MET A 6 -4.64 6.88 8.86
CA MET A 6 -4.60 5.61 8.14
C MET A 6 -5.97 5.18 7.60
N ASN A 7 -7.08 5.68 8.16
CA ASN A 7 -8.41 5.44 7.59
C ASN A 7 -8.60 6.26 6.30
N ALA A 8 -8.15 7.52 6.31
CA ALA A 8 -8.17 8.35 5.11
C ALA A 8 -7.22 7.79 4.03
N ALA A 9 -6.03 7.30 4.40
CA ALA A 9 -5.10 6.61 3.49
C ALA A 9 -5.78 5.42 2.80
N ARG A 10 -6.46 4.58 3.58
CA ARG A 10 -7.22 3.43 3.08
C ARG A 10 -8.29 3.83 2.09
N GLU A 11 -9.10 4.85 2.42
CA GLU A 11 -10.16 5.33 1.53
C GLU A 11 -9.58 5.92 0.24
N PHE A 12 -8.49 6.67 0.35
CA PHE A 12 -7.79 7.27 -0.78
C PHE A 12 -7.25 6.19 -1.74
N VAL A 13 -6.47 5.23 -1.22
CA VAL A 13 -5.91 4.13 -2.01
C VAL A 13 -7.03 3.31 -2.66
N TYR A 14 -8.07 2.97 -1.90
CA TYR A 14 -9.24 2.26 -2.46
C TYR A 14 -9.87 3.04 -3.63
N ALA A 15 -10.11 4.34 -3.44
CA ALA A 15 -10.70 5.18 -4.49
C ALA A 15 -9.79 5.28 -5.71
N LYS A 16 -8.47 5.40 -5.52
CA LYS A 16 -7.47 5.45 -6.59
C LYS A 16 -7.47 4.17 -7.43
N LEU A 17 -7.35 3.01 -6.78
CA LEU A 17 -7.35 1.70 -7.45
C LEU A 17 -8.69 1.44 -8.18
N ARG A 18 -9.83 1.82 -7.58
CA ARG A 18 -11.13 1.70 -8.27
C ARG A 18 -11.25 2.67 -9.45
N GLY A 19 -10.69 3.86 -9.33
CA GLY A 19 -10.71 4.91 -10.35
C GLY A 19 -9.93 4.57 -11.62
N MET A 20 -8.88 3.74 -11.51
CA MET A 20 -8.11 3.24 -12.66
C MET A 20 -8.95 2.37 -13.61
N GLY A 21 -10.02 1.72 -13.11
CA GLY A 21 -10.91 0.87 -13.91
C GLY A 21 -10.35 -0.51 -14.27
N ASP A 22 -9.03 -0.68 -14.21
CA ASP A 22 -8.30 -1.92 -14.50
C ASP A 22 -8.70 -3.09 -13.58
N TYR A 23 -9.21 -2.79 -12.39
CA TYR A 23 -9.60 -3.77 -11.37
C TYR A 23 -11.12 -3.95 -11.24
N SER A 24 -11.89 -3.57 -12.26
CA SER A 24 -13.36 -3.70 -12.25
C SER A 24 -13.86 -5.13 -12.06
N PHE A 25 -13.05 -6.14 -12.40
CA PHE A 25 -13.33 -7.56 -12.19
C PHE A 25 -13.20 -8.01 -10.72
N ILE A 26 -12.46 -7.26 -9.90
CA ILE A 26 -12.32 -7.51 -8.46
C ILE A 26 -13.57 -6.97 -7.76
N LYS A 27 -14.21 -7.82 -6.95
CA LYS A 27 -15.39 -7.42 -6.17
C LYS A 27 -15.02 -6.32 -5.17
N GLY A 28 -15.97 -5.45 -4.85
CA GLY A 28 -15.72 -4.32 -3.95
C GLY A 28 -15.22 -4.75 -2.56
N GLU A 29 -15.77 -5.85 -2.02
CA GLU A 29 -15.33 -6.45 -0.75
C GLU A 29 -13.89 -6.98 -0.84
N ASP A 30 -13.56 -7.71 -1.91
CA ASP A 30 -12.21 -8.23 -2.13
C ASP A 30 -11.19 -7.10 -2.31
N MET A 31 -11.53 -6.05 -3.06
CA MET A 31 -10.67 -4.88 -3.20
C MET A 31 -10.45 -4.19 -1.85
N SER A 32 -11.51 -4.05 -1.04
CA SER A 32 -11.39 -3.50 0.30
C SER A 32 -10.43 -4.34 1.17
N ASN A 33 -10.53 -5.67 1.08
CA ASN A 33 -9.66 -6.57 1.84
C ASN A 33 -8.21 -6.52 1.35
N ILE A 34 -7.99 -6.40 0.04
CA ILE A 34 -6.65 -6.21 -0.54
C ILE A 34 -6.00 -4.93 -0.01
N VAL A 35 -6.71 -3.80 -0.07
CA VAL A 35 -6.19 -2.51 0.42
C VAL A 35 -5.88 -2.57 1.91
N ASN A 36 -6.77 -3.18 2.71
CA ASN A 36 -6.54 -3.37 4.15
C ASN A 36 -5.25 -4.16 4.42
N GLU A 37 -5.02 -5.23 3.65
CA GLU A 37 -3.86 -6.08 3.86
C GLU A 37 -2.55 -5.41 3.43
N LEU A 38 -2.55 -4.69 2.30
CA LEU A 38 -1.39 -3.93 1.85
C LEU A 38 -0.99 -2.86 2.88
N ILE A 39 -1.96 -2.05 3.35
CA ILE A 39 -1.72 -1.06 4.40
C ILE A 39 -1.21 -1.71 5.69
N ARG A 40 -1.75 -2.88 6.07
CA ARG A 40 -1.30 -3.60 7.25
C ARG A 40 0.15 -4.07 7.12
N ILE A 41 0.53 -4.64 5.97
CA ILE A 41 1.90 -5.09 5.69
C ILE A 41 2.86 -3.89 5.76
N ASP A 42 2.49 -2.81 5.08
CA ASP A 42 3.29 -1.59 5.00
C ASP A 42 3.48 -0.93 6.37
N SER A 43 2.40 -0.80 7.15
CA SER A 43 2.46 -0.27 8.53
C SER A 43 3.38 -1.11 9.43
N VAL A 44 3.32 -2.44 9.28
CA VAL A 44 4.19 -3.36 10.04
C VAL A 44 5.65 -3.22 9.62
N TYR A 45 5.92 -2.92 8.36
CA TYR A 45 7.27 -2.65 7.87
C TYR A 45 7.78 -1.30 8.39
N MET A 46 6.97 -0.24 8.31
CA MET A 46 7.28 1.07 8.89
C MET A 46 7.60 0.99 10.39
N GLU A 47 6.81 0.27 11.19
CA GLU A 47 7.09 0.06 12.61
C GLU A 47 8.41 -0.68 12.88
N GLN A 48 8.92 -1.47 11.93
CA GLN A 48 10.23 -2.13 12.04
C GLN A 48 11.36 -1.16 11.69
N ILE A 49 11.18 -0.35 10.66
CA ILE A 49 12.13 0.68 10.25
C ILE A 49 12.29 1.74 11.35
N GLU A 50 11.20 2.18 11.98
CA GLU A 50 11.26 3.11 13.13
C GLU A 50 12.09 2.57 14.32
N LYS A 51 12.23 1.25 14.43
CA LYS A 51 13.01 0.58 15.48
C LYS A 51 14.43 0.23 15.02
N ALA A 52 14.75 0.38 13.73
CA ALA A 52 16.06 0.12 13.16
C ALA A 52 17.02 1.29 13.41
N ASP A 53 18.32 1.01 13.42
CA ASP A 53 19.37 2.01 13.72
C ASP A 53 19.55 3.06 12.59
N ASP A 54 19.28 2.68 11.35
CA ASP A 54 19.35 3.57 10.17
C ASP A 54 18.01 4.25 9.87
N GLY A 55 16.89 3.60 10.18
CA GLY A 55 15.54 4.17 10.04
C GLY A 55 15.18 4.54 8.60
N LEU A 56 15.88 3.98 7.63
CA LEU A 56 15.68 4.25 6.21
C LEU A 56 14.65 3.29 5.64
N TYR A 57 13.66 3.84 4.94
CA TYR A 57 12.72 3.06 4.16
C TYR A 57 13.41 2.53 2.90
N ASP A 58 13.29 1.23 2.65
CA ASP A 58 13.82 0.55 1.47
C ASP A 58 12.66 0.11 0.57
N ASP A 59 12.50 0.82 -0.55
CA ASP A 59 11.41 0.61 -1.51
C ASP A 59 11.41 -0.82 -2.08
N ASP A 60 12.59 -1.40 -2.32
CA ASP A 60 12.72 -2.76 -2.87
C ASP A 60 12.24 -3.79 -1.83
N ALA A 61 12.63 -3.61 -0.57
CA ALA A 61 12.21 -4.48 0.53
C ALA A 61 10.70 -4.35 0.81
N ALA A 62 10.15 -3.14 0.80
CA ALA A 62 8.73 -2.89 0.95
C ALA A 62 7.92 -3.55 -0.18
N TYR A 63 8.37 -3.36 -1.42
CA TYR A 63 7.76 -3.96 -2.59
C TYR A 63 7.70 -5.49 -2.48
N GLU A 64 8.80 -6.15 -2.12
CA GLU A 64 8.85 -7.61 -1.97
C GLU A 64 7.86 -8.12 -0.91
N LEU A 65 7.79 -7.44 0.25
CA LEU A 65 6.86 -7.79 1.33
C LEU A 65 5.40 -7.67 0.89
N LEU A 66 5.05 -6.56 0.25
CA LEU A 66 3.70 -6.30 -0.24
C LEU A 66 3.31 -7.31 -1.32
N PHE A 67 4.19 -7.55 -2.29
CA PHE A 67 3.97 -8.48 -3.39
C PHE A 67 3.75 -9.92 -2.90
N GLU A 68 4.63 -10.44 -2.06
CA GLU A 68 4.51 -11.81 -1.54
C GLU A 68 3.33 -11.95 -0.56
N GLY A 69 3.07 -10.92 0.25
CA GLY A 69 1.90 -10.85 1.13
C GLY A 69 0.59 -10.93 0.34
N LEU A 70 0.45 -10.13 -0.72
CA LEU A 70 -0.75 -10.14 -1.55
C LEU A 70 -0.94 -11.48 -2.28
N ARG A 71 0.13 -12.07 -2.83
CA ARG A 71 0.08 -13.39 -3.48
C ARG A 71 -0.36 -14.49 -2.53
N THR A 72 0.05 -14.40 -1.26
CA THR A 72 -0.26 -15.39 -0.23
C THR A 72 -1.67 -15.23 0.31
N ALA A 73 -2.08 -14.00 0.64
CA ALA A 73 -3.39 -13.70 1.21
C ALA A 73 -4.52 -13.78 0.17
N PHE A 74 -4.23 -13.46 -1.10
CA PHE A 74 -5.22 -13.43 -2.17
C PHE A 74 -4.82 -14.27 -3.40
N PRO A 75 -4.75 -15.61 -3.28
CA PRO A 75 -4.36 -16.49 -4.40
C PRO A 75 -5.17 -16.32 -5.70
N PRO A 76 -6.49 -16.03 -5.68
CA PRO A 76 -7.25 -15.75 -6.89
C PRO A 76 -6.72 -14.56 -7.69
N TYR A 77 -6.09 -13.60 -7.02
CA TYR A 77 -5.62 -12.35 -7.63
C TYR A 77 -4.11 -12.32 -7.88
N LYS A 78 -3.40 -13.44 -7.68
CA LYS A 78 -1.94 -13.55 -7.81
C LYS A 78 -1.37 -13.02 -9.12
N MET A 79 -2.10 -13.15 -10.23
CA MET A 79 -1.61 -12.71 -11.56
C MET A 79 -1.61 -11.18 -11.71
N TRP A 80 -2.32 -10.47 -10.84
CA TRP A 80 -2.33 -9.01 -10.77
C TRP A 80 -1.52 -8.48 -9.59
N ALA A 81 -0.86 -9.35 -8.82
CA ALA A 81 -0.18 -8.96 -7.59
C ALA A 81 0.89 -7.91 -7.82
N MET A 82 1.73 -8.10 -8.85
CA MET A 82 2.78 -7.14 -9.23
C MET A 82 2.18 -5.75 -9.44
N ARG A 83 1.19 -5.65 -10.32
CA ARG A 83 0.53 -4.38 -10.63
C ARG A 83 -0.22 -3.78 -9.44
N LEU A 84 -0.91 -4.60 -8.64
CA LEU A 84 -1.62 -4.14 -7.44
C LEU A 84 -0.65 -3.59 -6.39
N THR A 85 0.55 -4.16 -6.28
CA THR A 85 1.60 -3.66 -5.39
C THR A 85 2.14 -2.32 -5.90
N GLU A 86 2.50 -2.24 -7.19
CA GLU A 86 2.98 -0.98 -7.80
C GLU A 86 1.93 0.14 -7.69
N ASP A 87 0.69 -0.13 -8.12
CA ASP A 87 -0.40 0.85 -8.06
C ASP A 87 -0.77 1.22 -6.61
N TYR A 88 -0.49 0.36 -5.62
CA TYR A 88 -0.62 0.67 -4.19
C TYR A 88 0.50 1.62 -3.72
N MET A 89 1.76 1.31 -4.05
CA MET A 89 2.93 2.12 -3.64
C MET A 89 2.80 3.55 -4.18
N ASP A 90 2.47 3.69 -5.47
CA ASP A 90 2.19 4.99 -6.09
C ASP A 90 1.05 5.74 -5.37
N ALA A 91 -0.01 5.01 -4.96
CA ALA A 91 -1.17 5.61 -4.32
C ALA A 91 -0.89 6.03 -2.87
N ILE A 92 -0.15 5.23 -2.10
CA ILE A 92 0.19 5.58 -0.71
C ILE A 92 1.23 6.69 -0.67
N GLU A 93 2.22 6.69 -1.57
CA GLU A 93 3.19 7.79 -1.70
C GLU A 93 2.50 9.11 -2.04
N GLN A 94 1.57 9.12 -3.01
CA GLN A 94 0.81 10.33 -3.31
C GLN A 94 0.01 10.83 -2.11
N TYR A 95 -0.60 9.92 -1.33
CA TYR A 95 -1.33 10.31 -0.13
C TYR A 95 -0.40 10.93 0.92
N LEU A 96 0.79 10.34 1.11
CA LEU A 96 1.79 10.85 2.04
C LEU A 96 2.35 12.22 1.59
N ASP A 97 2.58 12.41 0.30
CA ASP A 97 2.99 13.68 -0.29
C ASP A 97 1.92 14.76 -0.09
N ASP A 98 0.66 14.45 -0.41
CA ASP A 98 -0.50 15.34 -0.22
C ASP A 98 -0.69 15.73 1.27
N ALA A 99 -0.35 14.82 2.19
CA ALA A 99 -0.40 15.04 3.63
C ALA A 99 0.81 15.83 4.16
N GLY A 100 1.83 16.08 3.33
CA GLY A 100 3.11 16.68 3.74
C GLY A 100 3.91 15.80 4.69
N ALA A 101 3.77 14.48 4.54
CA ALA A 101 4.39 13.46 5.39
C ALA A 101 5.78 13.02 4.89
N ILE A 102 6.04 13.18 3.60
CA ILE A 102 7.31 12.88 2.95
C ILE A 102 7.85 14.14 2.26
N GLU A 103 9.16 14.22 2.13
CA GLU A 103 9.85 15.25 1.35
C GLU A 103 10.62 14.57 0.23
N TRP A 104 10.45 15.05 -1.00
CA TRP A 104 11.25 14.63 -2.15
C TRP A 104 12.55 15.44 -2.17
N GLU A 105 13.72 14.78 -2.15
CA GLU A 105 15.03 15.44 -2.30
C GLU A 105 15.24 16.09 -3.68
#